data_AF-A0A2E5FX65-F1
#
_entry.id   AF-A0A2E5FX65-F1
#
_cell.length_a   1.000
_cell.length_b   1.000
_cell.length_c   1.000
_cell.angle_alpha   90.00
_cell.angle_beta   90.00
_cell.angle_gamma   90.00
#
_symmetry.space_group_name_H-M   'P 1'
#
loop_
_entity.id
_entity.type
_entity.pdbx_description
1 polymer ?
#
loop_
_entity_poly.entity_id
_entity_poly.type
_entity_poly.pdbx_seq_one_letter_code
_entity_poly.pdbx_strand_id
1 'polypeptide(L)'
;AAQLGTAFVACPESAAAPAYRDALRMGQATEITQAISGRPARGLIGPFQSDIAPGAPWVPDYPLAYDAAKQLHAAAKANGDHRYAPNWAGQGVALTRELAAGDLVLALVDEMISPS
;
A
#
# COMPACT_ATOMS: atom_id res chain seq x y z
N ALA A 1 -21.31 10.94 2.17
CA ALA A 1 -20.24 10.70 1.18
C ALA A 1 -19.06 10.02 1.87
N ALA A 2 -18.26 9.25 1.13
CA ALA A 2 -17.08 8.56 1.64
C ALA A 2 -15.93 8.69 0.63
N GLN A 3 -14.69 8.57 1.11
CA GLN A 3 -13.48 8.48 0.28
C GLN A 3 -12.84 7.11 0.50
N LEU A 4 -12.75 6.31 -0.56
CA LEU A 4 -12.29 4.93 -0.50
C LEU A 4 -11.01 4.78 -1.33
N GLY A 5 -9.86 4.69 -0.65
CA GLY A 5 -8.57 4.48 -1.31
C GLY A 5 -8.29 3.00 -1.60
N THR A 6 -8.03 2.23 -0.54
CA THR A 6 -7.59 0.82 -0.63
C THR A 6 -8.51 -0.07 -1.47
N ALA A 7 -9.83 0.14 -1.39
CA ALA A 7 -10.80 -0.62 -2.17
C ALA A 7 -10.54 -0.57 -3.69
N PHE A 8 -10.04 0.56 -4.19
CA PHE A 8 -9.82 0.79 -5.63
C PHE A 8 -8.38 0.49 -6.09
N VAL A 9 -7.47 0.15 -5.18
CA VAL A 9 -6.06 -0.08 -5.55
C VAL A 9 -5.92 -1.30 -6.45
N ALA A 10 -6.74 -2.35 -6.24
CA ALA A 10 -6.69 -3.56 -7.05
C ALA A 10 -7.51 -3.47 -8.36
N CYS A 11 -8.17 -2.34 -8.65
CA CYS A 11 -8.86 -2.13 -9.93
C CYS A 11 -7.85 -2.07 -11.09
N PRO A 12 -8.14 -2.65 -12.29
CA PRO A 12 -7.23 -2.66 -13.43
C PRO A 12 -6.87 -1.25 -13.94
N GLU A 13 -7.72 -0.26 -13.69
CA GLU A 13 -7.48 1.16 -14.04
C GLU A 13 -6.42 1.83 -13.15
N SER A 14 -6.09 1.24 -11.99
CA SER A 14 -5.08 1.78 -11.10
C SER A 14 -3.66 1.55 -11.65
N ALA A 15 -2.73 2.45 -11.34
CA ALA A 15 -1.32 2.30 -11.68
C ALA A 15 -0.54 1.36 -10.72
N ALA A 16 -1.24 0.57 -9.89
CA ALA A 16 -0.59 -0.35 -8.97
C ALA A 16 0.20 -1.42 -9.75
N ALA A 17 1.47 -1.59 -9.40
CA ALA A 17 2.33 -2.60 -9.99
C ALA A 17 1.80 -4.02 -9.71
N PRO A 18 2.08 -5.02 -10.58
CA PRO A 18 1.64 -6.40 -10.37
C PRO A 18 2.00 -6.95 -8.98
N ALA A 19 3.24 -6.76 -8.53
CA ALA A 19 3.68 -7.19 -7.20
C ALA A 19 2.90 -6.54 -6.05
N TYR A 20 2.40 -5.31 -6.24
CA TYR A 20 1.56 -4.67 -5.23
C TYR A 20 0.15 -5.30 -5.21
N ARG A 21 -0.43 -5.57 -6.38
CA ARG A 21 -1.72 -6.30 -6.49
C ARG A 21 -1.62 -7.69 -5.85
N ASP A 22 -0.52 -8.41 -6.11
CA ASP A 22 -0.24 -9.70 -5.48
C ASP A 22 -0.19 -9.59 -3.95
N ALA A 23 0.50 -8.57 -3.42
CA ALA A 23 0.58 -8.32 -1.98
C ALA A 23 -0.78 -7.97 -1.36
N LEU A 24 -1.65 -7.25 -2.08
CA LEU A 24 -3.03 -6.98 -1.66
C LEU A 24 -3.86 -8.28 -1.56
N ARG A 25 -3.75 -9.17 -2.56
CA ARG A 25 -4.44 -10.48 -2.56
C ARG A 25 -4.06 -11.36 -1.37
N MET A 26 -2.81 -11.28 -0.95
CA MET A 26 -2.32 -12.02 0.22
C MET A 26 -2.93 -11.52 1.54
N GLY A 27 -3.61 -10.36 1.55
CA GLY A 27 -4.25 -9.82 2.74
C GLY A 27 -3.27 -9.51 3.86
N GLN A 28 -2.04 -9.11 3.50
CA GLN A 28 -0.99 -8.84 4.49
C GLN A 28 -1.43 -7.78 5.50
N ALA A 29 -1.00 -7.93 6.76
CA ALA A 29 -1.26 -6.95 7.80
C ALA A 29 -0.71 -5.56 7.43
N THR A 30 -1.31 -4.50 7.99
CA THR A 30 -0.88 -3.11 7.75
C THR A 30 -0.43 -2.43 9.03
N GLU A 31 0.56 -1.57 8.92
CA GLU A 31 1.11 -0.80 10.03
C GLU A 31 1.41 0.64 9.60
N ILE A 32 1.43 1.56 10.58
CA ILE A 32 1.89 2.92 10.38
C ILE A 32 3.40 2.96 10.58
N THR A 33 4.14 3.47 9.59
CA THR A 33 5.58 3.70 9.71
C THR A 33 5.96 5.08 9.17
N GLN A 34 6.97 5.69 9.79
CA GLN A 34 7.66 6.87 9.25
C GLN A 34 8.83 6.50 8.36
N ALA A 35 9.35 5.28 8.46
CA ALA A 35 10.64 4.91 7.91
C ALA A 35 10.73 4.93 6.38
N ILE A 36 9.59 4.87 5.70
CA ILE A 36 9.53 4.93 4.23
C ILE A 36 9.64 6.37 3.74
N SER A 37 9.01 7.34 4.41
CA SER A 37 8.80 8.68 3.84
C SER A 37 9.23 9.85 4.72
N GLY A 38 9.57 9.60 5.99
CA GLY A 38 9.77 10.63 7.00
C GLY A 38 8.46 11.15 7.61
N ARG A 39 7.30 10.68 7.14
CA ARG A 39 5.97 11.00 7.71
C ARG A 39 5.19 9.71 7.99
N PRO A 40 4.35 9.69 9.06
CA PRO A 40 3.53 8.54 9.36
C PRO A 40 2.58 8.23 8.20
N ALA A 41 2.71 7.04 7.63
CA ALA A 41 1.83 6.54 6.59
C ALA A 41 1.55 5.06 6.83
N ARG A 42 0.34 4.61 6.47
CA ARG A 42 -0.08 3.21 6.64
C ARG A 42 0.12 2.42 5.35
N GLY A 43 0.84 1.32 5.45
CA GLY A 43 1.11 0.41 4.33
C GLY A 43 1.07 -1.05 4.76
N LEU A 44 1.10 -1.95 3.78
CA LEU A 44 1.39 -3.36 4.00
C LEU A 44 2.73 -3.50 4.75
N ILE A 45 2.80 -4.43 5.70
CA ILE A 45 4.04 -4.71 6.43
C ILE A 45 5.07 -5.28 5.45
N GLY A 46 6.24 -4.66 5.41
CA GLY A 46 7.40 -5.10 4.64
C GLY A 46 8.71 -4.74 5.34
N PRO A 47 9.85 -4.76 4.61
CA PRO A 47 11.18 -4.55 5.18
C PRO A 47 11.34 -3.25 5.98
N PHE A 48 10.67 -2.16 5.59
CA PHE A 48 10.76 -0.88 6.29
C PHE A 48 10.12 -0.90 7.69
N GLN A 49 9.20 -1.83 7.94
CA GLN A 49 8.59 -2.04 9.26
C GLN A 49 9.31 -3.13 10.04
N SER A 50 9.73 -4.21 9.37
CA SER A 50 10.29 -5.40 10.03
C SER A 50 11.79 -5.31 10.30
N ASP A 51 12.57 -4.64 9.44
CA ASP A 51 14.02 -4.79 9.42
C ASP A 51 14.75 -3.58 10.02
N ILE A 52 14.04 -2.47 10.26
CA ILE A 52 14.62 -1.28 10.90
C ILE A 52 14.64 -1.50 12.41
N ALA A 53 15.83 -1.84 12.91
CA ALA A 53 16.06 -2.20 14.29
C ALA A 53 15.80 -1.04 15.28
N PRO A 54 15.40 -1.34 16.52
CA PRO A 54 15.46 -0.39 17.62
C PRO A 54 16.87 0.20 17.75
N GLY A 55 16.99 1.53 17.71
CA GLY A 55 18.27 2.23 17.74
C GLY A 55 18.86 2.59 16.36
N ALA A 56 18.12 2.36 15.28
CA ALA A 56 18.48 2.90 13.97
C ALA A 56 18.65 4.45 14.01
N PRO A 57 19.48 5.03 13.13
CA PRO A 57 19.63 6.47 13.02
C PRO A 57 18.29 7.17 12.79
N TRP A 58 18.23 8.45 13.15
CA TRP A 58 17.06 9.28 12.91
C TRP A 58 16.65 9.24 11.43
N VAL A 59 15.35 9.02 11.16
CA VAL A 59 14.78 8.99 9.82
C VAL A 59 14.62 10.43 9.33
N PRO A 60 15.21 10.82 8.18
CA PRO A 60 15.04 12.15 7.62
C PRO A 60 13.59 12.54 7.39
N ASP A 61 13.27 13.82 7.61
CA ASP A 61 11.94 14.35 7.35
C ASP A 61 11.53 14.20 5.87
N TYR A 62 10.21 14.22 5.62
CA TYR A 62 9.67 14.23 4.27
C TYR A 62 10.09 15.49 3.49
N PRO A 63 10.44 15.39 2.19
CA PRO A 63 10.41 14.18 1.36
C PRO A 63 11.74 13.42 1.29
N LEU A 64 12.74 13.77 2.10
CA LEU A 64 14.11 13.26 1.95
C LEU A 64 14.21 11.75 2.15
N ALA A 65 13.56 11.22 3.19
CA ALA A 65 13.47 9.77 3.38
C ALA A 65 12.70 9.07 2.25
N TYR A 66 11.66 9.72 1.70
CA TYR A 66 10.89 9.14 0.59
C TYR A 66 11.69 9.06 -0.71
N ASP A 67 12.56 10.03 -0.97
CA ASP A 67 13.48 9.97 -2.09
C ASP A 67 14.45 8.79 -1.95
N ALA A 68 15.09 8.64 -0.79
CA ALA A 68 15.97 7.51 -0.50
C ALA A 68 15.26 6.16 -0.64
N ALA A 69 14.03 6.03 -0.13
CA ALA A 69 13.23 4.81 -0.25
C ALA A 69 12.89 4.49 -1.72
N LYS A 70 12.61 5.50 -2.56
CA LYS A 70 12.39 5.29 -4.00
C LYS A 70 13.65 4.82 -4.72
N GLN A 71 14.81 5.38 -4.39
CA GLN A 71 16.09 4.95 -4.95
C GLN A 71 16.40 3.50 -4.56
N LEU A 72 16.18 3.13 -3.28
CA LEU A 72 16.30 1.75 -2.81
C LEU A 72 15.33 0.81 -3.55
N HIS A 73 14.05 1.19 -3.67
CA HIS A 73 13.08 0.42 -4.43
C HIS A 73 13.50 0.22 -5.89
N ALA A 74 13.99 1.26 -6.56
CA ALA A 74 14.44 1.17 -7.94
C ALA A 74 15.64 0.21 -8.08
N ALA A 75 16.62 0.31 -7.19
CA ALA A 75 17.78 -0.58 -7.17
C ALA A 75 17.39 -2.04 -6.86
N ALA A 76 16.53 -2.27 -5.87
CA ALA A 76 16.02 -3.59 -5.52
C ALA A 76 15.21 -4.22 -6.67
N LYS A 77 14.31 -3.43 -7.28
CA LYS A 77 13.49 -3.85 -8.42
C LYS A 77 14.33 -4.25 -9.63
N ALA A 78 15.44 -3.54 -9.89
CA ALA A 78 16.38 -3.90 -10.95
C ALA A 78 17.03 -5.28 -10.74
N ASN A 79 17.03 -5.78 -9.50
CA ASN A 79 17.51 -7.11 -9.11
C ASN A 79 16.38 -8.12 -8.84
N GLY A 80 15.13 -7.80 -9.26
CA GLY A 80 13.97 -8.67 -9.07
C GLY A 80 13.38 -8.67 -7.65
N ASP A 81 13.86 -7.80 -6.75
CA ASP A 81 13.32 -7.66 -5.40
C ASP A 81 12.29 -6.51 -5.32
N HIS A 82 11.02 -6.88 -5.15
CA HIS A 82 9.90 -5.94 -5.11
C HIS A 82 9.49 -5.54 -3.70
N ARG A 83 10.16 -6.05 -2.65
CA ARG A 83 9.72 -5.89 -1.25
C ARG A 83 9.83 -4.47 -0.72
N TYR A 84 10.68 -3.63 -1.33
CA TYR A 84 10.90 -2.24 -0.93
C TYR A 84 9.94 -1.24 -1.59
N ALA A 85 8.88 -1.70 -2.26
CA ALA A 85 7.87 -0.80 -2.80
C ALA A 85 7.03 -0.16 -1.66
N PRO A 86 6.67 1.13 -1.73
CA PRO A 86 5.75 1.75 -0.78
C PRO A 86 4.30 1.32 -1.06
N ASN A 87 3.94 0.12 -0.58
CA ASN A 87 2.63 -0.50 -0.78
C ASN A 87 1.57 0.02 0.22
N TRP A 88 1.01 1.21 -0.06
CA TRP A 88 0.08 1.91 0.84
C TRP A 88 -1.34 1.34 0.90
N ALA A 89 -1.73 0.73 2.01
CA ALA A 89 -3.03 0.12 2.21
C ALA A 89 -3.60 0.45 3.60
N GLY A 90 -4.93 0.58 3.68
CA GLY A 90 -5.68 0.72 4.93
C GLY A 90 -5.94 -0.62 5.61
N GLN A 91 -6.53 -0.60 6.81
CA GLN A 91 -6.78 -1.80 7.60
C GLN A 91 -7.79 -2.77 6.97
N GLY A 92 -8.68 -2.28 6.10
CA GLY A 92 -9.64 -3.10 5.34
C GLY A 92 -9.04 -3.81 4.12
N VAL A 93 -7.72 -3.96 4.02
CA VAL A 93 -7.05 -4.53 2.83
C VAL A 93 -7.52 -5.95 2.49
N ALA A 94 -7.88 -6.76 3.49
CA ALA A 94 -8.42 -8.10 3.27
C ALA A 94 -9.80 -8.11 2.58
N LEU A 95 -10.49 -6.97 2.50
CA LEU A 95 -11.78 -6.79 1.82
C LEU A 95 -11.63 -6.26 0.39
N THR A 96 -10.40 -6.13 -0.10
CA THR A 96 -10.14 -5.59 -1.44
C THR A 96 -10.66 -6.57 -2.50
N ARG A 97 -11.26 -6.02 -3.56
CA ARG A 97 -11.84 -6.80 -4.68
C ARG A 97 -11.16 -6.42 -5.98
N GLU A 98 -10.94 -7.40 -6.84
CA GLU A 98 -10.37 -7.21 -8.17
C GLU A 98 -11.48 -7.05 -9.20
N LEU A 99 -12.06 -5.86 -9.23
CA LEU A 99 -13.13 -5.48 -10.18
C LEU A 99 -12.67 -4.26 -10.98
N ALA A 100 -13.22 -4.07 -12.18
CA ALA A 100 -13.14 -2.77 -12.85
C ALA A 100 -13.71 -1.68 -11.92
N ALA A 101 -13.14 -0.48 -11.96
CA ALA A 101 -13.53 0.59 -11.04
C ALA A 101 -15.02 0.94 -11.14
N GLY A 102 -15.59 0.90 -12.36
CA GLY A 102 -17.02 1.11 -12.58
C GLY A 102 -17.88 0.03 -11.89
N ASP A 103 -17.50 -1.23 -12.05
CA ASP A 103 -18.21 -2.36 -11.43
C ASP A 103 -18.11 -2.32 -9.90
N LEU A 104 -16.96 -1.92 -9.35
CA LEU A 104 -16.79 -1.74 -7.92
C LEU A 104 -17.69 -0.64 -7.36
N VAL A 105 -17.85 0.48 -8.07
CA VAL A 105 -18.79 1.53 -7.68
C VAL A 105 -20.23 1.01 -7.66
N LEU A 106 -20.64 0.28 -8.69
CA LEU A 106 -21.99 -0.29 -8.75
C LEU A 106 -22.23 -1.28 -7.60
N ALA A 107 -21.28 -2.16 -7.32
CA ALA A 107 -21.36 -3.09 -6.21
C ALA A 107 -21.47 -2.38 -4.85
N LEU A 108 -20.65 -1.34 -4.61
CA LEU A 108 -20.70 -0.56 -3.37
C LEU A 108 -22.02 0.18 -3.20
N VAL A 109 -22.62 0.70 -4.27
CA VAL A 109 -23.93 1.36 -4.22
C VAL A 109 -25.03 0.35 -3.89
N ASP A 110 -25.01 -0.82 -4.52
CA ASP A 110 -25.97 -1.89 -4.25
C ASP A 110 -25.88 -2.37 -2.79
N GLU A 111 -24.67 -2.62 -2.29
CA GLU A 111 -24.39 -2.99 -0.90
C GLU A 111 -24.88 -1.92 0.11
N MET A 112 -24.79 -0.65 -0.26
CA MET A 112 -25.22 0.47 0.58
C MET A 112 -26.75 0.56 0.69
N ILE A 113 -27.49 0.25 -0.38
CA ILE A 113 -28.96 0.34 -0.42
C ILE A 113 -29.64 -0.97 -0.01
N SER A 114 -28.93 -2.09 -0.09
CA SER A 114 -29.39 -3.44 0.30
C SER A 114 -28.52 -4.02 1.42
N PRO A 115 -28.45 -3.38 2.61
CA PRO A 115 -27.67 -3.92 3.72
C PRO A 115 -28.27 -5.25 4.17
N SER A 116 -27.45 -6.30 4.17
CA SER A 116 -27.75 -7.62 4.73
C SER A 116 -28.01 -7.58 6.23
#